data_AF-A0A2D5WB99-F1
#
_entry.id   AF-A0A2D5WB99-F1
#
_cell.length_a   1.000
_cell.length_b   1.000
_cell.length_c   1.000
_cell.angle_alpha   90.00
_cell.angle_beta   90.00
_cell.angle_gamma   90.00
#
_symmetry.space_group_name_H-M   'P 1'
#
loop_
_entity.id
_entity.type
_entity.pdbx_description
1 polymer ?
#
loop_
_entity_poly.entity_id
_entity_poly.type
_entity_poly.pdbx_seq_one_letter_code
_entity_poly.pdbx_strand_id
1 'polypeptide(L)'
;MKRLSDLHRVLPALCLALVLLPACSSLSRAFGGTGLPGSYTVDEVPGAVSAAEADLAAGRPELAFDRLRVARETRGLDPALRDEVRVLLEQTSDELISELSGDDADADRLASFLDMELPRQIAVTAAVRAAALRVAEGEHRQAFKLIQRLDEKYPTHHERAAAGAVLAEAGLTLASDDGHFLGLFAKRDNAKPILSYLTIYYPSEPRCDQAYATLAALDEENGLWADAIMAHEDLLLWHSDSHLAQASQARIPHLRLAALSSPEYDQRELIWARNDLEIFLADFGPEGDTAAGALNDLDDTLRRLVESDLSIASFYRRVDNSYGRQYHARRALDNARELSAGDLIRRATEMFGETSDTVDDSAPGKDPKTE
;
A
#
# COMPACT_ATOMS: atom_id res chain seq x y z
N MET A 1 26.41 56.04 55.44
CA MET A 1 27.17 54.82 55.78
C MET A 1 27.39 54.06 54.47
N LYS A 2 28.52 54.29 53.77
CA LYS A 2 29.71 53.38 53.64
C LYS A 2 29.30 51.99 53.11
N ARG A 3 29.82 51.38 52.03
CA ARG A 3 30.97 51.56 51.10
C ARG A 3 30.73 50.53 49.96
N LEU A 4 30.73 50.87 48.67
CA LEU A 4 31.82 50.69 47.67
C LEU A 4 32.98 49.72 47.99
N SER A 5 33.35 48.96 46.94
CA SER A 5 34.54 48.11 46.71
C SER A 5 34.39 46.64 47.16
N ASP A 6 34.68 45.61 46.35
CA ASP A 6 35.93 45.40 45.62
C ASP A 6 35.79 44.67 44.26
N LEU A 7 36.58 45.18 43.31
CA LEU A 7 37.13 44.50 42.14
C LEU A 7 38.17 43.45 42.56
N HIS A 8 38.20 42.29 41.89
CA HIS A 8 39.40 41.70 41.24
C HIS A 8 38.98 40.42 40.48
N ARG A 9 39.13 40.41 39.14
CA ARG A 9 40.14 39.64 38.35
C ARG A 9 40.04 38.13 38.65
N VAL A 10 39.74 37.26 37.67
CA VAL A 10 40.69 36.73 36.68
C VAL A 10 39.96 36.20 35.43
N LEU A 11 40.39 36.65 34.25
CA LEU A 11 40.26 35.98 32.94
C LEU A 11 41.53 35.14 32.71
N PRO A 12 41.47 33.94 32.12
CA PRO A 12 41.69 33.84 30.66
C PRO A 12 40.72 32.83 29.99
N ALA A 13 40.09 33.21 28.87
CA ALA A 13 40.55 32.87 27.53
C ALA A 13 40.69 31.35 27.30
N LEU A 14 39.57 30.66 27.10
CA LEU A 14 39.56 29.32 26.52
C LEU A 14 39.34 29.46 25.00
N CYS A 15 40.39 29.15 24.25
CA CYS A 15 40.44 29.15 22.80
C CYS A 15 39.37 28.24 22.20
N LEU A 16 38.34 28.83 21.58
CA LEU A 16 37.43 28.15 20.68
C LEU A 16 38.07 28.08 19.28
N ALA A 17 38.97 27.11 19.09
CA ALA A 17 39.49 26.75 17.77
C ALA A 17 38.77 25.48 17.31
N LEU A 18 37.50 25.62 16.89
CA LEU A 18 36.79 24.55 16.21
C LEU A 18 37.24 24.55 14.75
N VAL A 19 38.10 23.59 14.47
CA VAL A 19 38.66 23.25 13.17
C VAL A 19 37.51 22.98 12.19
N LEU A 20 37.28 23.92 11.28
CA LEU A 20 36.55 23.71 10.03
C LEU A 20 37.47 22.94 9.07
N LEU A 21 37.45 21.61 9.17
CA LEU A 21 38.00 20.77 8.11
C LEU A 21 37.05 20.85 6.90
N PRO A 22 37.57 21.07 5.68
CA PRO A 22 36.77 21.05 4.48
C PRO A 22 36.26 19.63 4.24
N ALA A 23 34.94 19.46 4.35
CA ALA A 23 34.20 18.28 3.94
C ALA A 23 34.18 18.16 2.40
N CYS A 24 35.35 17.85 1.82
CA CYS A 24 35.51 17.47 0.41
C CYS A 24 36.51 16.31 0.34
N SER A 25 36.20 15.17 0.96
CA SER A 25 37.00 13.93 0.80
C SER A 25 36.27 12.64 1.24
N SER A 26 34.96 12.70 1.48
CA SER A 26 34.17 11.56 1.94
C SER A 26 33.74 10.59 0.83
N LEU A 27 33.91 10.94 -0.45
CA LEU A 27 33.62 10.02 -1.57
C LEU A 27 34.75 9.03 -1.86
N SER A 28 36.01 9.33 -1.47
CA SER A 28 37.15 8.45 -1.76
C SER A 28 37.39 7.33 -0.75
N ARG A 29 36.64 7.29 0.37
CA ARG A 29 36.74 6.22 1.38
C ARG A 29 35.59 5.21 1.36
N ALA A 30 34.46 5.55 0.74
CA ALA A 30 33.35 4.60 0.55
C ALA A 30 33.70 3.50 -0.46
N PHE A 31 34.66 3.78 -1.36
CA PHE A 31 35.23 2.83 -2.30
C PHE A 31 36.70 2.67 -1.92
N GLY A 32 37.03 1.68 -1.10
CA GLY A 32 38.41 1.42 -0.67
C GLY A 32 39.35 1.46 -1.86
N GLY A 33 40.08 2.57 -2.02
CA GLY A 33 40.83 2.85 -3.24
C GLY A 33 41.86 1.75 -3.44
N THR A 34 41.62 0.90 -4.43
CA THR A 34 42.44 -0.26 -4.84
C THR A 34 43.81 0.14 -5.40
N GLY A 35 44.23 1.39 -5.19
CA GLY A 35 45.44 1.97 -5.79
C GLY A 35 45.35 2.14 -7.31
N LEU A 36 44.16 1.95 -7.90
CA LEU A 36 43.95 2.06 -9.33
C LEU A 36 43.98 3.53 -9.80
N PRO A 37 44.46 3.79 -11.03
CA PRO A 37 44.43 5.12 -11.60
C PRO A 37 42.98 5.58 -11.82
N GLY A 38 42.73 6.88 -11.64
CA GLY A 38 41.38 7.46 -11.85
C GLY A 38 40.94 7.52 -13.31
N SER A 39 41.84 7.27 -14.26
CA SER A 39 41.58 7.20 -15.70
C SER A 39 42.71 6.46 -16.41
N TYR A 40 42.41 5.76 -17.50
CA TYR A 40 43.42 5.22 -18.42
C TYR A 40 43.53 6.04 -19.71
N THR A 41 44.74 6.17 -20.24
CA THR A 41 44.98 6.56 -21.63
C THR A 41 44.63 5.40 -22.57
N VAL A 42 44.42 5.70 -23.86
CA VAL A 42 44.10 4.67 -24.88
C VAL A 42 45.15 3.57 -24.93
N ASP A 43 46.44 3.91 -24.78
CA ASP A 43 47.55 2.96 -24.83
C ASP A 43 47.65 2.07 -23.57
N GLU A 44 47.06 2.51 -22.45
CA GLU A 44 47.06 1.76 -21.18
C GLU A 44 45.91 0.76 -21.07
N VAL A 45 44.81 0.96 -21.81
CA VAL A 45 43.61 0.10 -21.73
C VAL A 45 43.91 -1.37 -22.03
N PRO A 46 44.67 -1.76 -23.06
CA PRO A 46 45.01 -3.17 -23.29
C PRO A 46 45.71 -3.81 -22.07
N GLY A 47 46.62 -3.09 -21.43
CA GLY A 47 47.29 -3.57 -20.22
C GLY A 47 46.33 -3.70 -19.03
N ALA A 48 45.36 -2.79 -18.91
CA ALA A 48 44.32 -2.86 -17.89
C ALA A 48 43.37 -4.04 -18.10
N VAL A 49 43.01 -4.36 -19.35
CA VAL A 49 42.19 -5.53 -19.71
C VAL A 49 42.91 -6.81 -19.32
N SER A 50 44.17 -6.99 -19.75
CA SER A 50 44.95 -8.18 -19.38
C SER A 50 45.18 -8.31 -17.86
N ALA A 51 45.32 -7.20 -17.14
CA ALA A 51 45.37 -7.22 -15.68
C ALA A 51 44.04 -7.63 -15.05
N ALA A 52 42.91 -7.18 -15.61
CA ALA A 52 41.58 -7.57 -15.17
C ALA A 52 41.32 -9.07 -15.39
N GLU A 53 41.70 -9.63 -16.53
CA GLU A 53 41.62 -11.08 -16.78
C GLU A 53 42.45 -11.88 -15.76
N ALA A 54 43.66 -11.40 -15.45
CA ALA A 54 44.52 -12.04 -14.45
C ALA A 54 43.95 -11.93 -13.02
N ASP A 55 43.28 -10.81 -12.69
CA ASP A 55 42.59 -10.62 -11.42
C ASP A 55 41.37 -11.56 -11.32
N LEU A 56 40.57 -11.67 -12.39
CA LEU A 56 39.43 -12.58 -12.46
C LEU A 56 39.87 -14.05 -12.32
N ALA A 57 40.89 -14.47 -13.08
CA ALA A 57 41.46 -15.81 -12.99
C ALA A 57 42.04 -16.15 -11.60
N ALA A 58 42.40 -15.13 -10.82
CA ALA A 58 42.89 -15.27 -9.46
C ALA A 58 41.78 -15.16 -8.39
N GLY A 59 40.50 -15.11 -8.80
CA GLY A 59 39.36 -14.98 -7.89
C GLY A 59 39.27 -13.60 -7.24
N ARG A 60 39.63 -12.53 -7.96
CA ARG A 60 39.55 -11.13 -7.50
C ARG A 60 38.62 -10.30 -8.40
N PRO A 61 37.33 -10.64 -8.51
CA PRO A 61 36.42 -9.97 -9.44
C PRO A 61 36.23 -8.48 -9.13
N GLU A 62 36.37 -8.04 -7.87
CA GLU A 62 36.29 -6.61 -7.52
C GLU A 62 37.41 -5.78 -8.17
N LEU A 63 38.66 -6.26 -8.12
CA LEU A 63 39.78 -5.56 -8.76
C LEU A 63 39.63 -5.54 -10.28
N ALA A 64 39.21 -6.66 -10.87
CA ALA A 64 38.92 -6.75 -12.29
C ALA A 64 37.81 -5.77 -12.70
N PHE A 65 36.72 -5.70 -11.92
CA PHE A 65 35.59 -4.80 -12.15
C PHE A 65 36.02 -3.34 -12.15
N ASP A 66 36.75 -2.91 -11.12
CA ASP A 66 37.18 -1.52 -11.01
C ASP A 66 38.09 -1.11 -12.18
N ARG A 67 39.00 -2.01 -12.61
CA ARG A 67 39.86 -1.76 -13.79
C ARG A 67 39.01 -1.58 -15.04
N LEU A 68 38.07 -2.47 -15.28
CA LEU A 68 37.24 -2.47 -16.50
C LEU A 68 36.27 -1.30 -16.54
N ARG A 69 35.72 -0.90 -15.39
CA ARG A 69 34.88 0.29 -15.26
C ARG A 69 35.66 1.55 -15.67
N VAL A 70 36.88 1.74 -15.15
CA VAL A 70 37.73 2.89 -15.52
C VAL A 70 38.16 2.81 -16.99
N ALA A 71 38.50 1.62 -17.49
CA ALA A 71 38.86 1.42 -18.90
C ALA A 71 37.72 1.78 -19.87
N ARG A 72 36.47 1.46 -19.50
CA ARG A 72 35.28 1.80 -20.30
C ARG A 72 35.07 3.31 -20.45
N GLU A 73 35.48 4.10 -19.45
CA GLU A 73 35.36 5.56 -19.47
C GLU A 73 36.37 6.23 -20.43
N THR A 74 37.39 5.49 -20.89
CA THR A 74 38.40 6.00 -21.83
C THR A 74 37.80 6.29 -23.21
N ARG A 75 37.89 7.56 -23.62
CA ARG A 75 37.43 8.01 -24.94
C ARG A 75 38.44 7.66 -26.03
N GLY A 76 37.95 7.40 -27.25
CA GLY A 76 38.80 7.16 -28.42
C GLY A 76 39.27 5.71 -28.61
N LEU A 77 38.76 4.76 -27.82
CA LEU A 77 39.03 3.34 -28.04
C LEU A 77 38.55 2.87 -29.42
N ASP A 78 39.33 1.99 -30.03
CA ASP A 78 38.90 1.25 -31.21
C ASP A 78 37.64 0.41 -30.89
N PRO A 79 36.69 0.23 -31.83
CA PRO A 79 35.48 -0.55 -31.59
C PRO A 79 35.72 -1.98 -31.08
N ALA A 80 36.76 -2.68 -31.54
CA ALA A 80 37.03 -4.04 -31.11
C ALA A 80 37.43 -4.09 -29.63
N LEU A 81 38.35 -3.20 -29.21
CA LEU A 81 38.79 -3.12 -27.82
C LEU A 81 37.66 -2.63 -26.88
N ARG A 82 36.79 -1.73 -27.36
CA ARG A 82 35.60 -1.32 -26.59
C ARG A 82 34.65 -2.50 -26.35
N ASP A 83 34.43 -3.33 -27.37
CA ASP A 83 33.58 -4.51 -27.26
C ASP A 83 34.17 -5.54 -26.30
N GLU A 84 35.49 -5.75 -26.35
CA GLU A 84 36.24 -6.60 -25.42
C GLU A 84 36.08 -6.14 -23.97
N VAL A 85 36.32 -4.84 -23.69
CA VAL A 85 36.11 -4.25 -22.35
C VAL A 85 34.67 -4.45 -21.89
N ARG A 86 33.68 -4.28 -22.77
CA ARG A 86 32.26 -4.48 -22.43
C ARG A 86 31.96 -5.92 -22.05
N VAL A 87 32.37 -6.89 -22.87
CA VAL A 87 32.13 -8.32 -22.64
C VAL A 87 32.78 -8.76 -21.32
N LEU A 88 34.02 -8.36 -21.09
CA LEU A 88 34.74 -8.73 -19.87
C LEU A 88 34.15 -8.05 -18.63
N LEU A 89 33.69 -6.80 -18.75
CA LEU A 89 33.00 -6.09 -17.67
C LEU A 89 31.68 -6.80 -17.31
N GLU A 90 30.91 -7.26 -18.29
CA GLU A 90 29.68 -8.04 -18.04
C GLU A 90 29.99 -9.32 -17.27
N GLN A 91 30.95 -10.13 -17.74
CA GLN A 91 31.38 -11.36 -17.07
C GLN A 91 31.84 -11.12 -15.64
N THR A 92 32.72 -10.12 -15.46
CA THR A 92 33.27 -9.79 -14.13
C THR A 92 32.18 -9.25 -13.20
N SER A 93 31.22 -8.49 -13.73
CA SER A 93 30.10 -7.97 -12.94
C SER A 93 29.18 -9.11 -12.49
N ASP A 94 28.93 -10.11 -13.33
CA ASP A 94 28.13 -11.27 -12.96
C ASP A 94 28.79 -12.08 -11.83
N GLU A 95 30.11 -12.31 -11.91
CA GLU A 95 30.87 -12.97 -10.84
C GLU A 95 30.86 -12.15 -9.55
N LEU A 96 31.11 -10.83 -9.63
CA LEU A 96 31.10 -9.94 -8.47
C LEU A 96 29.71 -9.85 -7.83
N ILE A 97 28.63 -9.78 -8.63
CA ILE A 97 27.26 -9.77 -8.11
C ILE A 97 26.97 -11.09 -7.39
N SER A 98 27.44 -12.22 -7.93
CA SER A 98 27.29 -13.52 -7.29
C SER A 98 28.04 -13.59 -5.96
N GLU A 99 29.27 -13.07 -5.89
CA GLU A 99 30.07 -13.01 -4.66
C GLU A 99 29.37 -12.15 -3.59
N LEU A 100 28.97 -10.93 -3.94
CA LEU A 100 28.30 -9.99 -3.04
C LEU A 100 26.87 -10.41 -2.65
N SER A 101 26.32 -11.44 -3.30
CA SER A 101 25.03 -12.05 -2.94
C SER A 101 25.19 -13.35 -2.16
N GLY A 102 26.43 -13.81 -1.92
CA GLY A 102 26.75 -15.08 -1.29
C GLY A 102 26.77 -15.01 0.24
N ASP A 103 27.68 -15.77 0.86
CA ASP A 103 27.75 -15.91 2.32
C ASP A 103 28.15 -14.61 3.04
N ASP A 104 29.06 -13.83 2.43
CA ASP A 104 29.48 -12.50 2.89
C ASP A 104 28.72 -11.39 2.14
N ALA A 105 27.39 -11.51 2.11
CA ALA A 105 26.53 -10.62 1.35
C ALA A 105 26.73 -9.13 1.71
N ASP A 106 26.77 -8.26 0.70
CA ASP A 106 26.92 -6.81 0.87
C ASP A 106 25.90 -6.07 -0.01
N ALA A 107 24.72 -5.83 0.57
CA ALA A 107 23.64 -5.14 -0.10
C ALA A 107 23.96 -3.68 -0.43
N ASP A 108 24.78 -3.00 0.38
CA ASP A 108 25.17 -1.60 0.16
C ASP A 108 26.09 -1.49 -1.05
N ARG A 109 27.06 -2.41 -1.17
CA ARG A 109 27.95 -2.49 -2.32
C ARG A 109 27.18 -2.77 -3.60
N LEU A 110 26.27 -3.74 -3.60
CA LEU A 110 25.40 -4.02 -4.75
C LEU A 110 24.51 -2.82 -5.10
N ALA A 111 23.89 -2.16 -4.11
CA ALA A 111 23.04 -0.99 -4.35
C ALA A 111 23.81 0.16 -5.01
N SER A 112 25.10 0.32 -4.72
CA SER A 112 25.94 1.36 -5.30
C SER A 112 26.12 1.24 -6.82
N PHE A 113 25.94 0.05 -7.41
CA PHE A 113 26.05 -0.18 -8.85
C PHE A 113 25.03 0.65 -9.63
N LEU A 114 23.86 0.91 -9.02
CA LEU A 114 22.83 1.73 -9.63
C LEU A 114 23.34 3.15 -9.95
N ASP A 115 24.30 3.66 -9.18
CA ASP A 115 24.83 5.02 -9.31
C ASP A 115 26.10 5.10 -10.20
N MET A 116 26.69 3.97 -10.60
CA MET A 116 28.03 3.88 -11.23
C MET A 116 28.09 4.05 -12.77
N GLU A 117 27.11 4.69 -13.41
CA GLU A 117 27.03 4.81 -14.89
C GLU A 117 27.25 3.48 -15.66
N LEU A 118 26.95 2.34 -15.04
CA LEU A 118 27.14 1.01 -15.63
C LEU A 118 26.13 0.74 -16.75
N PRO A 119 26.40 -0.26 -17.62
CA PRO A 119 25.38 -0.80 -18.50
C PRO A 119 24.11 -1.17 -17.74
N ARG A 120 22.95 -0.84 -18.33
CA ARG A 120 21.62 -1.00 -17.71
C ARG A 120 21.43 -2.38 -17.09
N GLN A 121 21.82 -3.45 -17.80
CA GLN A 121 21.63 -4.82 -17.35
C GLN A 121 22.31 -5.09 -16.01
N ILE A 122 23.59 -4.71 -15.88
CA ILE A 122 24.39 -4.88 -14.67
C ILE A 122 23.79 -4.07 -13.50
N ALA A 123 23.50 -2.78 -13.73
CA ALA A 123 22.97 -1.89 -12.69
C ALA A 123 21.62 -2.37 -12.14
N VAL A 124 20.71 -2.81 -13.04
CA VAL A 124 19.40 -3.33 -12.67
C VAL A 124 19.53 -4.64 -11.88
N THR A 125 20.32 -5.60 -12.38
CA THR A 125 20.49 -6.90 -11.71
C THR A 125 21.06 -6.72 -10.31
N ALA A 126 22.12 -5.92 -10.14
CA ALA A 126 22.72 -5.63 -8.84
C ALA A 126 21.72 -4.95 -7.88
N ALA A 127 20.95 -3.97 -8.35
CA ALA A 127 19.97 -3.26 -7.52
C ALA A 127 18.83 -4.16 -7.02
N VAL A 128 18.32 -5.07 -7.87
CA VAL A 128 17.27 -6.02 -7.44
C VAL A 128 17.83 -7.05 -6.45
N ARG A 129 19.07 -7.53 -6.65
CA ARG A 129 19.74 -8.42 -5.69
C ARG A 129 19.98 -7.73 -4.34
N ALA A 130 20.47 -6.49 -4.34
CA ALA A 130 20.60 -5.68 -3.14
C ALA A 130 19.27 -5.51 -2.40
N ALA A 131 18.18 -5.23 -3.13
CA ALA A 131 16.86 -5.09 -2.54
C ALA A 131 16.38 -6.40 -1.90
N ALA A 132 16.62 -7.54 -2.55
CA ALA A 132 16.29 -8.86 -2.00
C ALA A 132 17.07 -9.16 -0.70
N LEU A 133 18.37 -8.87 -0.65
CA LEU A 133 19.19 -9.02 0.56
C LEU A 133 18.67 -8.15 1.71
N ARG A 134 18.32 -6.89 1.41
CA ARG A 134 17.73 -5.98 2.41
C ARG A 134 16.42 -6.51 2.97
N VAL A 135 15.59 -7.18 2.16
CA VAL A 135 14.39 -7.85 2.68
C VAL A 135 14.77 -8.99 3.62
N ALA A 136 15.77 -9.80 3.28
CA ALA A 136 16.25 -10.89 4.15
C ALA A 136 16.82 -10.39 5.48
N GLU A 137 17.38 -9.18 5.51
CA GLU A 137 17.88 -8.49 6.71
C GLU A 137 16.78 -7.78 7.51
N GLY A 138 15.53 -7.77 7.03
CA GLY A 138 14.40 -7.07 7.65
C GLY A 138 14.34 -5.56 7.33
N GLU A 139 15.18 -5.08 6.42
CA GLU A 139 15.22 -3.69 5.96
C GLU A 139 14.22 -3.39 4.82
N HIS A 140 12.95 -3.79 5.03
CA HIS A 140 11.90 -3.74 4.01
C HIS A 140 11.72 -2.35 3.37
N ARG A 141 11.82 -1.28 4.17
CA ARG A 141 11.68 0.10 3.68
C ARG A 141 12.84 0.52 2.78
N GLN A 142 14.05 0.06 3.09
CA GLN A 142 15.25 0.34 2.33
C GLN A 142 15.23 -0.42 1.00
N ALA A 143 14.75 -1.67 1.01
CA ALA A 143 14.50 -2.44 -0.21
C ALA A 143 13.49 -1.73 -1.12
N PHE A 144 12.34 -1.32 -0.56
CA PHE A 144 11.31 -0.56 -1.29
C PHE A 144 11.88 0.70 -1.95
N LYS A 145 12.59 1.55 -1.18
CA LYS A 145 13.20 2.77 -1.73
C LYS A 145 14.22 2.50 -2.83
N LEU A 146 14.95 1.37 -2.75
CA LEU A 146 15.89 1.00 -3.80
C LEU A 146 15.15 0.61 -5.08
N ILE A 147 14.06 -0.16 -5.00
CA ILE A 147 13.22 -0.48 -6.15
C ILE A 147 12.58 0.78 -6.75
N GLN A 148 12.09 1.71 -5.93
CA GLN A 148 11.55 2.99 -6.46
C GLN A 148 12.59 3.77 -7.26
N ARG A 149 13.81 3.91 -6.73
CA ARG A 149 14.92 4.57 -7.46
C ARG A 149 15.30 3.83 -8.73
N LEU A 150 15.26 2.50 -8.70
CA LEU A 150 15.49 1.65 -9.87
C LEU A 150 14.44 1.90 -10.95
N ASP A 151 13.16 1.92 -10.59
CA ASP A 151 12.04 2.19 -11.50
C ASP A 151 12.08 3.62 -12.05
N GLU A 152 12.44 4.62 -11.23
CA GLU A 152 12.64 5.99 -11.68
C GLU A 152 13.74 6.09 -12.75
N LYS A 153 14.86 5.36 -12.56
CA LYS A 153 15.99 5.38 -13.49
C LYS A 153 15.78 4.51 -14.73
N TYR A 154 15.12 3.36 -14.57
CA TYR A 154 14.93 2.36 -15.63
C TYR A 154 13.51 1.76 -15.66
N PRO A 155 12.45 2.53 -15.97
CA PRO A 155 11.05 2.10 -15.79
C PRO A 155 10.64 0.77 -16.44
N THR A 156 11.28 0.38 -17.54
CA THR A 156 10.95 -0.85 -18.31
C THR A 156 12.04 -1.92 -18.21
N HIS A 157 12.70 -2.05 -17.05
CA HIS A 157 13.86 -2.93 -16.91
C HIS A 157 13.52 -4.42 -17.03
N HIS A 158 14.51 -5.27 -17.29
CA HIS A 158 14.28 -6.70 -17.53
C HIS A 158 13.92 -7.47 -16.24
N GLU A 159 14.38 -7.01 -15.07
CA GLU A 159 14.10 -7.65 -13.77
C GLU A 159 12.74 -7.28 -13.15
N ARG A 160 11.73 -6.84 -13.92
CA ARG A 160 10.45 -6.39 -13.33
C ARG A 160 9.75 -7.48 -12.51
N ALA A 161 9.80 -8.74 -12.95
CA ALA A 161 9.22 -9.84 -12.19
C ALA A 161 9.91 -10.03 -10.84
N ALA A 162 11.25 -10.02 -10.82
CA ALA A 162 12.02 -10.16 -9.58
C ALA A 162 11.84 -8.95 -8.64
N ALA A 163 11.78 -7.73 -9.17
CA ALA A 163 11.49 -6.53 -8.38
C ALA A 163 10.08 -6.58 -7.74
N GLY A 164 9.06 -7.00 -8.50
CA GLY A 164 7.72 -7.25 -7.97
C GLY A 164 7.74 -8.28 -6.85
N ALA A 165 8.47 -9.38 -7.00
CA ALA A 165 8.59 -10.39 -5.97
C ALA A 165 9.26 -9.87 -4.67
N VAL A 166 10.26 -9.00 -4.79
CA VAL A 166 10.90 -8.33 -3.64
C VAL A 166 9.92 -7.40 -2.93
N LEU A 167 9.13 -6.61 -3.67
CA LEU A 167 8.12 -5.72 -3.10
C LEU A 167 7.01 -6.49 -2.37
N ALA A 168 6.53 -7.58 -2.96
CA ALA A 168 5.52 -8.44 -2.34
C ALA A 168 6.04 -9.05 -1.04
N GLU A 169 7.27 -9.58 -1.05
CA GLU A 169 7.90 -10.13 0.15
C GLU A 169 8.06 -9.08 1.24
N ALA A 170 8.57 -7.89 0.88
CA ALA A 170 8.78 -6.79 1.80
C ALA A 170 7.46 -6.30 2.44
N GLY A 171 6.43 -6.11 1.61
CA GLY A 171 5.14 -5.60 2.05
C GLY A 171 4.36 -6.59 2.92
N LEU A 172 4.28 -7.86 2.47
CA LEU A 172 3.49 -8.89 3.17
C LEU A 172 4.16 -9.31 4.50
N THR A 173 5.49 -9.43 4.53
CA THR A 173 6.23 -9.70 5.77
C THR A 173 5.99 -8.61 6.78
N LEU A 174 6.10 -7.35 6.36
CA LEU A 174 5.93 -6.20 7.24
C LEU A 174 4.48 -6.07 7.73
N ALA A 175 3.49 -6.37 6.88
CA ALA A 175 2.09 -6.36 7.28
C ALA A 175 1.78 -7.39 8.38
N SER A 176 2.56 -8.47 8.43
CA SER A 176 2.44 -9.53 9.45
C SER A 176 3.29 -9.25 10.71
N ASP A 177 4.05 -8.13 10.76
CA ASP A 177 4.88 -7.76 11.92
C ASP A 177 4.05 -6.96 12.94
N ASP A 178 3.59 -7.66 13.98
CA ASP A 178 2.91 -7.07 15.15
C ASP A 178 3.85 -6.22 16.05
N GLY A 179 5.13 -6.11 15.67
CA GLY A 179 6.11 -5.30 16.36
C GLY A 179 5.77 -3.80 16.34
N HIS A 180 6.20 -3.10 17.38
CA HIS A 180 5.99 -1.67 17.54
C HIS A 180 7.34 -0.93 17.58
N PHE A 181 7.45 0.19 16.87
CA PHE A 181 8.56 1.11 17.02
C PHE A 181 8.37 1.96 18.28
N LEU A 182 9.31 1.83 19.24
CA LEU A 182 9.27 2.50 20.55
C LEU A 182 7.95 2.31 21.33
N GLY A 183 7.19 1.24 21.03
CA GLY A 183 5.89 0.96 21.65
C GLY A 183 4.74 1.89 21.22
N LEU A 184 4.94 2.75 20.20
CA LEU A 184 3.95 3.77 19.80
C LEU A 184 3.43 3.62 18.37
N PHE A 185 4.21 3.05 17.45
CA PHE A 185 3.84 2.94 16.04
C PHE A 185 3.95 1.50 15.57
N ALA A 186 2.85 0.92 15.08
CA ALA A 186 2.86 -0.45 14.58
C ALA A 186 3.73 -0.50 13.31
N LYS A 187 4.65 -1.45 13.23
CA LYS A 187 5.56 -1.55 12.09
C LYS A 187 4.81 -1.85 10.79
N ARG A 188 3.75 -2.66 10.88
CA ARG A 188 2.82 -2.98 9.79
C ARG A 188 2.24 -1.78 9.07
N ASP A 189 2.16 -0.60 9.71
CA ASP A 189 1.66 0.61 9.06
C ASP A 189 2.56 1.05 7.89
N ASN A 190 3.84 0.63 7.89
CA ASN A 190 4.75 0.90 6.77
C ASN A 190 4.57 -0.08 5.60
N ALA A 191 3.69 -1.09 5.71
CA ALA A 191 3.41 -2.04 4.63
C ALA A 191 2.55 -1.41 3.53
N LYS A 192 1.57 -0.56 3.90
CA LYS A 192 0.62 0.04 2.96
C LYS A 192 1.30 0.72 1.77
N PRO A 193 2.30 1.61 1.95
CA PRO A 193 2.99 2.24 0.80
C PRO A 193 3.69 1.24 -0.13
N ILE A 194 4.22 0.13 0.41
CA ILE A 194 4.93 -0.89 -0.38
C ILE A 194 3.92 -1.70 -1.19
N LEU A 195 2.85 -2.17 -0.54
CA LEU A 195 1.80 -2.98 -1.18
C LEU A 195 1.01 -2.17 -2.21
N SER A 196 0.69 -0.89 -1.92
CA SER A 196 0.06 -0.01 -2.93
C SER A 196 0.97 0.22 -4.13
N TYR A 197 2.28 0.36 -3.93
CA TYR A 197 3.21 0.50 -5.05
C TYR A 197 3.29 -0.79 -5.87
N LEU A 198 3.30 -1.96 -5.21
CA LEU A 198 3.26 -3.26 -5.88
C LEU A 198 2.03 -3.39 -6.79
N THR A 199 0.83 -3.13 -6.28
CA THR A 199 -0.41 -3.31 -7.06
C THR A 199 -0.53 -2.36 -8.24
N ILE A 200 0.01 -1.13 -8.12
CA ILE A 200 -0.03 -0.14 -9.19
C ILE A 200 1.03 -0.42 -10.28
N TYR A 201 2.27 -0.71 -9.89
CA TYR A 201 3.39 -0.79 -10.84
C TYR A 201 3.73 -2.21 -11.27
N TYR A 202 3.36 -3.23 -10.49
CA TYR A 202 3.67 -4.63 -10.75
C TYR A 202 2.42 -5.53 -10.71
N PRO A 203 1.36 -5.20 -11.47
CA PRO A 203 0.06 -5.90 -11.39
C PRO A 203 0.13 -7.38 -11.84
N SER A 204 1.22 -7.79 -12.49
CA SER A 204 1.45 -9.18 -12.91
C SER A 204 2.08 -10.06 -11.82
N GLU A 205 2.46 -9.50 -10.66
CA GLU A 205 3.04 -10.29 -9.58
C GLU A 205 1.97 -11.26 -9.02
N PRO A 206 2.24 -12.58 -8.92
CA PRO A 206 1.22 -13.56 -8.56
C PRO A 206 0.58 -13.38 -7.18
N ARG A 207 1.20 -12.58 -6.30
CA ARG A 207 0.73 -12.30 -4.93
C ARG A 207 -0.05 -10.98 -4.81
N CYS A 208 -0.39 -10.33 -5.92
CA CYS A 208 -1.20 -9.11 -5.89
C CYS A 208 -2.58 -9.32 -5.25
N ASP A 209 -3.17 -10.52 -5.35
CA ASP A 209 -4.41 -10.86 -4.64
C ASP A 209 -4.25 -10.76 -3.12
N GLN A 210 -3.18 -11.32 -2.57
CA GLN A 210 -2.82 -11.21 -1.16
C GLN A 210 -2.55 -9.74 -0.78
N ALA A 211 -1.84 -9.01 -1.63
CA ALA A 211 -1.55 -7.60 -1.39
C ALA A 211 -2.84 -6.75 -1.28
N TYR A 212 -3.81 -6.95 -2.18
CA TYR A 212 -5.10 -6.27 -2.10
C TYR A 212 -5.88 -6.66 -0.82
N ALA A 213 -5.94 -7.94 -0.48
CA ALA A 213 -6.60 -8.39 0.74
C ALA A 213 -5.94 -7.82 2.00
N THR A 214 -4.61 -7.75 2.05
CA THR A 214 -3.86 -7.14 3.14
C THR A 214 -4.07 -5.62 3.21
N LEU A 215 -4.07 -4.92 2.07
CA LEU A 215 -4.40 -3.50 2.02
C LEU A 215 -5.81 -3.24 2.58
N ALA A 216 -6.79 -4.04 2.18
CA ALA A 216 -8.15 -3.93 2.68
C ALA A 216 -8.23 -4.12 4.21
N ALA A 217 -7.54 -5.12 4.75
CA ALA A 217 -7.48 -5.37 6.19
C ALA A 217 -6.82 -4.21 6.97
N LEU A 218 -5.71 -3.67 6.47
CA LEU A 218 -5.05 -2.52 7.08
C LEU A 218 -5.96 -1.29 7.08
N ASP A 219 -6.71 -1.07 6.00
CA ASP A 219 -7.61 0.08 5.89
C ASP A 219 -8.86 -0.07 6.74
N GLU A 220 -9.41 -1.28 6.81
CA GLU A 220 -10.51 -1.62 7.69
C GLU A 220 -10.15 -1.33 9.16
N GLU A 221 -8.99 -1.79 9.62
CA GLU A 221 -8.56 -1.59 11.00
C GLU A 221 -8.38 -0.12 11.36
N ASN A 222 -8.01 0.71 10.38
CA ASN A 222 -7.88 2.16 10.54
C ASN A 222 -9.20 2.92 10.33
N GLY A 223 -10.31 2.22 10.10
CA GLY A 223 -11.62 2.82 9.83
C GLY A 223 -11.71 3.54 8.48
N LEU A 224 -10.79 3.24 7.55
CA LEU A 224 -10.75 3.79 6.20
C LEU A 224 -11.62 2.94 5.27
N TRP A 225 -12.91 2.87 5.56
CA TRP A 225 -13.85 1.94 4.91
C TRP A 225 -13.88 2.04 3.39
N ALA A 226 -13.79 3.25 2.83
CA ALA A 226 -13.81 3.47 1.39
C ALA A 226 -12.57 2.88 0.70
N ASP A 227 -11.39 3.05 1.31
CA ASP A 227 -10.14 2.48 0.77
C ASP A 227 -10.16 0.95 0.88
N ALA A 228 -10.69 0.41 1.99
CA ALA A 228 -10.85 -1.02 2.18
C ALA A 228 -11.81 -1.66 1.16
N ILE A 229 -12.94 -1.01 0.88
CA ILE A 229 -13.88 -1.44 -0.17
C ILE A 229 -13.18 -1.44 -1.53
N MET A 230 -12.49 -0.35 -1.88
CA MET A 230 -11.80 -0.22 -3.16
C MET A 230 -10.75 -1.33 -3.35
N ALA A 231 -9.99 -1.69 -2.30
CA ALA A 231 -9.02 -2.77 -2.36
C ALA A 231 -9.68 -4.16 -2.59
N HIS A 232 -10.83 -4.43 -1.97
CA HIS A 232 -11.59 -5.65 -2.26
C HIS A 232 -12.20 -5.65 -3.67
N GLU A 233 -12.71 -4.52 -4.14
CA GLU A 233 -13.23 -4.37 -5.51
C GLU A 233 -12.12 -4.60 -6.54
N ASP A 234 -10.92 -4.05 -6.33
CA ASP A 234 -9.75 -4.30 -7.18
C ASP A 234 -9.33 -5.78 -7.15
N LEU A 235 -9.37 -6.45 -5.99
CA LEU A 235 -9.12 -7.89 -5.89
C LEU A 235 -10.10 -8.67 -6.78
N LEU A 236 -11.39 -8.38 -6.70
CA LEU A 236 -12.42 -9.05 -7.49
C LEU A 236 -12.29 -8.76 -8.99
N LEU A 237 -11.89 -7.53 -9.34
CA LEU A 237 -11.74 -7.10 -10.73
C LEU A 237 -10.53 -7.76 -11.40
N TRP A 238 -9.38 -7.80 -10.73
CA TRP A 238 -8.12 -8.25 -11.32
C TRP A 238 -7.77 -9.71 -10.99
N HIS A 239 -8.33 -10.26 -9.91
CA HIS A 239 -8.01 -11.58 -9.37
C HIS A 239 -9.28 -12.36 -8.97
N SER A 240 -10.31 -12.36 -9.83
CA SER A 240 -11.59 -13.05 -9.61
C SER A 240 -11.47 -14.53 -9.26
N ASP A 241 -10.42 -15.20 -9.77
CA ASP A 241 -10.18 -16.63 -9.56
C ASP A 241 -9.37 -16.92 -8.28
N SER A 242 -8.98 -15.88 -7.52
CA SER A 242 -8.26 -16.05 -6.26
C SER A 242 -9.16 -16.74 -5.22
N HIS A 243 -8.55 -17.62 -4.42
CA HIS A 243 -9.19 -18.19 -3.24
C HIS A 243 -9.65 -17.13 -2.21
N LEU A 244 -9.16 -15.89 -2.32
CA LEU A 244 -9.55 -14.75 -1.48
C LEU A 244 -10.76 -13.97 -2.04
N ALA A 245 -11.21 -14.27 -3.26
CA ALA A 245 -12.28 -13.53 -3.93
C ALA A 245 -13.61 -13.69 -3.18
N GLN A 246 -14.00 -14.91 -2.83
CA GLN A 246 -15.26 -15.15 -2.11
C GLN A 246 -15.32 -14.36 -0.78
N ALA A 247 -14.25 -14.41 0.02
CA ALA A 247 -14.19 -13.67 1.27
C ALA A 247 -14.26 -12.15 1.03
N SER A 248 -13.60 -11.64 -0.01
CA SER A 248 -13.64 -10.22 -0.38
C SER A 248 -15.03 -9.77 -0.84
N GLN A 249 -15.73 -10.60 -1.61
CA GLN A 249 -17.09 -10.31 -2.06
C GLN A 249 -18.08 -10.22 -0.90
N ALA A 250 -17.95 -11.09 0.12
CA ALA A 250 -18.74 -10.96 1.35
C ALA A 250 -18.34 -9.73 2.18
N ARG A 251 -17.07 -9.32 2.15
CA ARG A 251 -16.56 -8.22 2.97
C ARG A 251 -17.01 -6.85 2.49
N ILE A 252 -17.18 -6.63 1.19
CA ILE A 252 -17.63 -5.34 0.63
C ILE A 252 -18.95 -4.83 1.26
N PRO A 253 -20.06 -5.59 1.24
CA PRO A 253 -21.31 -5.13 1.86
C PRO A 253 -21.17 -4.92 3.37
N HIS A 254 -20.39 -5.77 4.06
CA HIS A 254 -20.08 -5.58 5.49
C HIS A 254 -19.44 -4.20 5.76
N LEU A 255 -18.40 -3.86 4.99
CA LEU A 255 -17.70 -2.57 5.12
C LEU A 255 -18.61 -1.39 4.79
N ARG A 256 -19.50 -1.53 3.80
CA ARG A 256 -20.51 -0.51 3.50
C ARG A 256 -21.42 -0.28 4.71
N LEU A 257 -21.90 -1.33 5.37
CA LEU A 257 -22.73 -1.22 6.58
C LEU A 257 -21.98 -0.57 7.75
N ALA A 258 -20.70 -0.89 7.91
CA ALA A 258 -19.83 -0.30 8.93
C ALA A 258 -19.58 1.20 8.70
N ALA A 259 -19.54 1.63 7.43
CA ALA A 259 -19.37 3.04 7.06
C ALA A 259 -20.62 3.90 7.29
N LEU A 260 -21.80 3.30 7.44
CA LEU A 260 -23.05 4.04 7.60
C LEU A 260 -23.14 4.69 8.97
N SER A 261 -23.50 5.97 8.97
CA SER A 261 -23.63 6.77 10.19
C SER A 261 -25.07 6.86 10.69
N SER A 262 -26.07 6.78 9.78
CA SER A 262 -27.49 6.84 10.13
C SER A 262 -28.35 6.12 9.07
N PRO A 263 -29.18 5.12 9.46
CA PRO A 263 -30.04 4.38 8.55
C PRO A 263 -31.02 5.23 7.74
N GLU A 264 -31.40 6.40 8.25
CA GLU A 264 -32.38 7.30 7.63
C GLU A 264 -31.83 8.05 6.41
N TYR A 265 -30.53 8.36 6.39
CA TYR A 265 -29.90 9.12 5.30
C TYR A 265 -29.21 8.22 4.27
N ASP A 266 -28.91 6.98 4.64
CA ASP A 266 -28.10 6.05 3.83
C ASP A 266 -28.93 4.91 3.20
N GLN A 267 -30.24 5.13 2.95
CA GLN A 267 -31.15 4.09 2.45
C GLN A 267 -30.67 3.46 1.12
N ARG A 268 -30.02 4.24 0.25
CA ARG A 268 -29.47 3.72 -1.01
C ARG A 268 -28.37 2.68 -0.75
N GLU A 269 -27.46 2.98 0.17
CA GLU A 269 -26.34 2.11 0.49
C GLU A 269 -26.83 0.82 1.17
N LEU A 270 -27.87 0.91 2.02
CA LEU A 270 -28.53 -0.27 2.59
C LEU A 270 -29.15 -1.19 1.52
N ILE A 271 -29.77 -0.62 0.48
CA ILE A 271 -30.33 -1.39 -0.63
C ILE A 271 -29.21 -2.09 -1.43
N TRP A 272 -28.10 -1.39 -1.67
CA TRP A 272 -26.94 -2.00 -2.35
C TRP A 272 -26.32 -3.13 -1.52
N ALA A 273 -26.12 -2.91 -0.21
CA ALA A 273 -25.61 -3.94 0.68
C ALA A 273 -26.51 -5.18 0.69
N ARG A 274 -27.85 -4.99 0.78
CA ARG A 274 -28.82 -6.08 0.69
C ARG A 274 -28.66 -6.88 -0.60
N ASN A 275 -28.66 -6.21 -1.75
CA ASN A 275 -28.58 -6.88 -3.04
C ASN A 275 -27.29 -7.69 -3.17
N ASP A 276 -26.14 -7.12 -2.76
CA ASP A 276 -24.85 -7.79 -2.85
C ASP A 276 -24.79 -9.03 -1.93
N LEU A 277 -25.38 -8.95 -0.72
CA LEU A 277 -25.47 -10.07 0.21
C LEU A 277 -26.40 -11.18 -0.30
N GLU A 278 -27.55 -10.82 -0.88
CA GLU A 278 -28.47 -11.79 -1.50
C GLU A 278 -27.82 -12.51 -2.68
N ILE A 279 -27.10 -11.77 -3.55
CA ILE A 279 -26.34 -12.35 -4.67
C ILE A 279 -25.27 -13.29 -4.14
N PHE A 280 -24.49 -12.85 -3.14
CA PHE A 280 -23.45 -13.68 -2.53
C PHE A 280 -24.03 -14.99 -1.98
N LEU A 281 -25.12 -14.94 -1.21
CA LEU A 281 -25.76 -16.12 -0.63
C LEU A 281 -26.39 -17.03 -1.69
N ALA A 282 -26.86 -16.47 -2.81
CA ALA A 282 -27.35 -17.24 -3.94
C ALA A 282 -26.22 -17.99 -4.67
N ASP A 283 -25.06 -17.36 -4.83
CA ASP A 283 -23.92 -17.91 -5.56
C ASP A 283 -23.15 -18.97 -4.74
N PHE A 284 -22.98 -18.74 -3.43
CA PHE A 284 -22.14 -19.59 -2.57
C PHE A 284 -22.91 -20.43 -1.56
N GLY A 285 -24.22 -20.19 -1.40
CA GLY A 285 -25.07 -20.89 -0.44
C GLY A 285 -24.92 -20.39 1.01
N PRO A 286 -25.74 -20.93 1.94
CA PRO A 286 -25.83 -20.44 3.32
C PRO A 286 -24.89 -21.13 4.31
N GLU A 287 -23.99 -21.99 3.85
CA GLU A 287 -23.12 -22.81 4.72
C GLU A 287 -21.71 -22.24 4.87
N GLY A 288 -21.10 -22.41 6.04
CA GLY A 288 -19.74 -21.97 6.35
C GLY A 288 -19.66 -20.60 7.02
N ASP A 289 -18.49 -20.27 7.56
CA ASP A 289 -18.28 -19.08 8.41
C ASP A 289 -18.50 -17.77 7.62
N THR A 290 -18.05 -17.71 6.37
CA THR A 290 -18.27 -16.54 5.50
C THR A 290 -19.76 -16.33 5.21
N ALA A 291 -20.51 -17.40 4.93
CA ALA A 291 -21.95 -17.31 4.71
C ALA A 291 -22.71 -16.93 5.98
N ALA A 292 -22.29 -17.44 7.14
CA ALA A 292 -22.85 -17.03 8.43
C ALA A 292 -22.63 -15.53 8.71
N GLY A 293 -21.45 -15.00 8.37
CA GLY A 293 -21.18 -13.55 8.40
C GLY A 293 -22.13 -12.76 7.49
N ALA A 294 -22.25 -13.17 6.22
CA ALA A 294 -23.14 -12.53 5.26
C ALA A 294 -24.62 -12.57 5.67
N LEU A 295 -25.08 -13.66 6.30
CA LEU A 295 -26.43 -13.75 6.87
C LEU A 295 -26.64 -12.75 8.01
N ASN A 296 -25.66 -12.61 8.92
CA ASN A 296 -25.74 -11.63 10.00
C ASN A 296 -25.78 -10.19 9.46
N ASP A 297 -24.96 -9.90 8.44
CA ASP A 297 -24.97 -8.59 7.78
C ASP A 297 -26.28 -8.33 7.03
N LEU A 298 -26.90 -9.37 6.44
CA LEU A 298 -28.20 -9.26 5.79
C LEU A 298 -29.30 -8.97 6.82
N ASP A 299 -29.29 -9.65 7.96
CA ASP A 299 -30.21 -9.42 9.06
C ASP A 299 -30.10 -7.99 9.62
N ASP A 300 -28.88 -7.48 9.80
CA ASP A 300 -28.64 -6.09 10.20
C ASP A 300 -29.13 -5.10 9.13
N THR A 301 -28.83 -5.37 7.86
CA THR A 301 -29.29 -4.54 6.73
C THR A 301 -30.82 -4.45 6.69
N LEU A 302 -31.52 -5.58 6.80
CA LEU A 302 -32.97 -5.63 6.80
C LEU A 302 -33.55 -4.87 8.00
N ARG A 303 -32.95 -5.03 9.20
CA ARG A 303 -33.37 -4.28 10.39
C ARG A 303 -33.25 -2.77 10.19
N ARG A 304 -32.10 -2.30 9.70
CA ARG A 304 -31.86 -0.87 9.43
C ARG A 304 -32.81 -0.33 8.35
N LEU A 305 -33.11 -1.11 7.31
CA LEU A 305 -34.11 -0.75 6.29
C LEU A 305 -35.51 -0.60 6.88
N VAL A 306 -35.94 -1.52 7.75
CA VAL A 306 -37.23 -1.44 8.45
C VAL A 306 -37.28 -0.17 9.29
N GLU A 307 -36.25 0.12 10.07
CA GLU A 307 -36.20 1.29 10.95
C GLU A 307 -36.23 2.60 10.15
N SER A 308 -35.46 2.66 9.05
CA SER A 308 -35.47 3.78 8.10
C SER A 308 -36.87 4.02 7.52
N ASP A 309 -37.52 2.99 7.00
CA ASP A 309 -38.87 3.11 6.44
C ASP A 309 -39.93 3.46 7.52
N LEU A 310 -39.82 2.96 8.74
CA LEU A 310 -40.70 3.36 9.85
C LEU A 310 -40.50 4.84 10.26
N SER A 311 -39.25 5.31 10.23
CA SER A 311 -38.92 6.72 10.50
C SER A 311 -39.52 7.63 9.42
N ILE A 312 -39.36 7.27 8.14
CA ILE A 312 -39.92 8.01 7.01
C ILE A 312 -41.46 7.96 7.02
N ALA A 313 -42.06 6.81 7.32
CA ALA A 313 -43.52 6.70 7.47
C ALA A 313 -44.04 7.60 8.60
N SER A 314 -43.31 7.66 9.73
CA SER A 314 -43.63 8.55 10.85
C SER A 314 -43.52 10.03 10.48
N PHE A 315 -42.58 10.41 9.61
CA PHE A 315 -42.51 11.75 9.03
C PHE A 315 -43.74 12.04 8.16
N TYR A 316 -44.08 11.17 7.22
CA TYR A 316 -45.24 11.38 6.34
C TYR A 316 -46.57 11.43 7.10
N ARG A 317 -46.68 10.68 8.20
CA ARG A 317 -47.80 10.79 9.13
C ARG A 317 -47.93 12.19 9.73
N ARG A 318 -46.82 12.81 10.16
CA ARG A 318 -46.83 14.15 10.77
C ARG A 318 -47.18 15.27 9.80
N VAL A 319 -47.01 15.06 8.50
CA VAL A 319 -47.35 16.02 7.45
C VAL A 319 -48.62 15.64 6.70
N ASP A 320 -49.45 14.78 7.29
CA ASP A 320 -50.75 14.31 6.77
C ASP A 320 -50.71 13.75 5.34
N ASN A 321 -49.58 13.12 4.95
CA ASN A 321 -49.43 12.44 3.67
C ASN A 321 -49.68 10.94 3.83
N SER A 322 -50.94 10.53 3.67
CA SER A 322 -51.38 9.14 3.82
C SER A 322 -50.71 8.17 2.84
N TYR A 323 -50.51 8.59 1.59
CA TYR A 323 -49.85 7.78 0.56
C TYR A 323 -48.40 7.49 0.93
N GLY A 324 -47.63 8.52 1.27
CA GLY A 324 -46.22 8.38 1.67
C GLY A 324 -46.09 7.50 2.92
N ARG A 325 -46.94 7.71 3.93
CA ARG A 325 -46.98 6.87 5.13
C ARG A 325 -47.22 5.39 4.77
N GLN A 326 -48.28 5.10 4.02
CA GLN A 326 -48.63 3.72 3.66
C GLN A 326 -47.55 3.03 2.81
N TYR A 327 -46.96 3.76 1.87
CA TYR A 327 -45.88 3.25 1.02
C TYR A 327 -44.68 2.79 1.84
N HIS A 328 -44.17 3.64 2.74
CA HIS A 328 -43.02 3.29 3.58
C HIS A 328 -43.38 2.24 4.64
N ALA A 329 -44.56 2.31 5.26
CA ALA A 329 -45.02 1.29 6.20
C ALA A 329 -45.14 -0.10 5.56
N ARG A 330 -45.56 -0.18 4.29
CA ARG A 330 -45.59 -1.43 3.53
C ARG A 330 -44.20 -2.01 3.34
N ARG A 331 -43.24 -1.20 2.87
CA ARG A 331 -41.84 -1.63 2.70
C ARG A 331 -41.22 -2.11 4.01
N ALA A 332 -41.44 -1.38 5.10
CA ALA A 332 -41.03 -1.80 6.43
C ALA A 332 -41.63 -3.15 6.83
N LEU A 333 -42.92 -3.38 6.54
CA LEU A 333 -43.58 -4.64 6.85
C LEU A 333 -43.02 -5.82 6.03
N ASP A 334 -42.73 -5.59 4.74
CA ASP A 334 -42.21 -6.63 3.86
C ASP A 334 -40.79 -7.05 4.31
N ASN A 335 -39.90 -6.10 4.60
CA ASN A 335 -38.57 -6.39 5.16
C ASN A 335 -38.63 -7.05 6.55
N ALA A 336 -39.56 -6.62 7.42
CA ALA A 336 -39.69 -7.19 8.77
C ALA A 336 -40.17 -8.66 8.75
N ARG A 337 -40.99 -9.01 7.75
CA ARG A 337 -41.44 -10.40 7.51
C ARG A 337 -40.32 -11.28 7.02
N GLU A 338 -39.48 -10.77 6.13
CA GLU A 338 -38.30 -11.46 5.64
C GLU A 338 -37.34 -11.79 6.79
N LEU A 339 -37.09 -10.82 7.67
CA LEU A 339 -36.30 -11.00 8.91
C LEU A 339 -37.00 -11.89 9.97
N SER A 340 -38.28 -12.21 9.80
CA SER A 340 -39.10 -12.91 10.81
C SER A 340 -39.11 -12.23 12.19
N ALA A 341 -38.93 -10.90 12.24
CA ALA A 341 -38.81 -10.13 13.48
C ALA A 341 -40.18 -9.68 14.00
N GLY A 342 -40.78 -10.48 14.90
CA GLY A 342 -42.15 -10.28 15.40
C GLY A 342 -42.47 -8.86 15.89
N ASP A 343 -41.58 -8.22 16.64
CA ASP A 343 -41.78 -6.85 17.12
C ASP A 343 -41.78 -5.81 16.00
N LEU A 344 -40.91 -5.99 14.99
CA LEU A 344 -40.85 -5.11 13.84
C LEU A 344 -42.06 -5.30 12.92
N ILE A 345 -42.51 -6.54 12.74
CA ILE A 345 -43.74 -6.88 12.01
C ILE A 345 -44.93 -6.17 12.66
N ARG A 346 -45.04 -6.23 14.00
CA ARG A 346 -46.11 -5.57 14.75
C ARG A 346 -46.07 -4.05 14.54
N ARG A 347 -44.91 -3.41 14.74
CA ARG A 347 -44.74 -1.95 14.56
C ARG A 347 -45.08 -1.48 13.14
N ALA A 348 -44.64 -2.22 12.12
CA ALA A 348 -44.94 -1.89 10.73
C ALA A 348 -46.42 -2.10 10.39
N THR A 349 -47.06 -3.12 10.97
CA THR A 349 -48.51 -3.36 10.83
C THR A 349 -49.32 -2.22 11.45
N GLU A 350 -48.95 -1.77 12.65
CA GLU A 350 -49.58 -0.63 13.33
C GLU A 350 -49.47 0.64 12.45
N MET A 351 -48.25 0.98 11.99
CA MET A 351 -48.01 2.13 11.13
C MET A 351 -48.77 2.07 9.78
N PHE A 352 -48.93 0.86 9.22
CA PHE A 352 -49.67 0.64 7.98
C PHE A 352 -51.19 0.78 8.17
N GLY A 353 -51.70 0.28 9.31
CA GLY A 353 -53.13 0.24 9.63
C GLY A 353 -53.72 1.54 10.17
N GLU A 354 -52.89 2.50 10.61
CA GLU A 354 -53.35 3.83 11.01
C GLU A 354 -54.02 4.54 9.80
N THR A 355 -55.35 4.67 9.81
CA THR A 355 -56.08 5.61 8.96
C THR A 355 -55.93 7.02 9.52
N SER A 356 -55.95 8.06 8.68
CA SER A 356 -55.95 9.45 9.18
C SER A 356 -57.33 9.76 9.74
N ASP A 357 -57.63 9.25 10.94
CA ASP A 357 -58.85 9.58 11.67
C ASP A 357 -58.66 10.93 12.37
N THR A 358 -58.44 11.97 11.57
CA THR A 358 -58.58 13.39 11.95
C THR A 358 -58.81 14.21 10.68
N VAL A 359 -60.00 14.07 10.09
CA VAL A 359 -60.64 15.23 9.44
C VAL A 359 -61.66 15.75 10.43
N ASP A 360 -61.34 16.92 10.95
CA ASP A 360 -62.10 17.75 11.87
C ASP A 360 -63.56 17.92 11.39
N ASP A 361 -64.47 17.39 12.20
CA ASP A 361 -65.92 17.54 12.07
C ASP A 361 -66.33 18.91 12.64
N SER A 362 -65.96 19.99 11.94
CA SER A 362 -66.40 21.34 12.32
C SER A 362 -66.50 22.31 11.12
N ALA A 363 -67.51 22.10 10.28
CA ALA A 363 -68.11 23.21 9.53
C ALA A 363 -69.59 22.98 9.16
N PRO A 364 -70.56 23.43 9.97
CA PRO A 364 -71.90 23.75 9.48
C PRO A 364 -72.01 25.27 9.28
N GLY A 365 -72.32 25.71 8.06
CA GLY A 365 -72.61 27.12 7.81
C GLY A 365 -72.61 27.54 6.34
N LYS A 366 -73.45 26.93 5.50
CA LYS A 366 -73.94 27.60 4.29
C LYS A 366 -75.42 27.88 4.47
N ASP A 367 -75.73 29.13 4.81
CA ASP A 367 -77.09 29.66 4.69
C ASP A 367 -77.54 29.68 3.23
N PRO A 368 -78.82 29.37 2.95
CA PRO A 368 -79.38 29.40 1.62
C PRO A 368 -79.71 30.83 1.20
N LYS A 369 -79.56 31.07 -0.11
CA LYS A 369 -79.91 32.27 -0.85
C LYS A 369 -81.29 32.82 -0.47
N THR A 370 -81.37 34.15 -0.34
CA THR A 370 -82.56 34.95 -0.66
C THR A 370 -82.17 36.11 -1.56
N GLU A 371 -82.95 36.20 -2.65
CA GLU A 371 -83.14 37.19 -3.72
C GLU A 371 -82.31 38.48 -3.78
#